data_AF-Q6PDS2-F1
#
_entry.id   AF-Q6PDS2-F1
#
_cell.length_a   1.000
_cell.length_b   1.000
_cell.length_c   1.000
_cell.angle_alpha   90.00
_cell.angle_beta   90.00
_cell.angle_gamma   90.00
#
_symmetry.space_group_name_H-M   'P 1'
#
loop_
_entity.id
_entity.type
_entity.pdbx_description
1 polymer ?
#
loop_
_entity_poly.entity_id
_entity_poly.type
_entity_poly.pdbx_seq_one_letter_code
_entity_poly.pdbx_strand_id
1 'polypeptide(L)'
;FELYTKRNFRCDCGNSKFKNLECKLFPDKSKVNSCNKYNDNFFGLYCVCKRPYPDPEDEVPDEMIQCVVCEDWFHGRHLGAIPPESGDFQEMVCQACMRRCSFLWAYAAQLAVTRISAEDDGLLPNATGMGDEDVSKPENGAPQDNGLKEDAPEHGRDSVNEVKAEQKNEPCSSSSSESDLQTVFKKENIKTEPQSSCRLQELQAKQFVKKDAATYWPLNWRSKLCTCQDCMKMYGELDVLFLTDECDTVLAYENKGKNDQATDRRDPLMDTLSSMNRVQQVELICEYNDLKTELKDYLKRFADEGTVVKREDIQQFFEEFQSKKRRRVDGLQYYCS
;
A
#
# COMPACT_ATOMS: atom_id res chain seq x y z
N PHE A 1 6.10 10.17 11.58
CA PHE A 1 5.76 8.73 11.63
C PHE A 1 6.11 8.15 10.29
N GLU A 2 7.01 7.17 10.25
CA GLU A 2 7.27 6.42 9.01
C GLU A 2 6.02 5.58 8.72
N LEU A 3 5.39 5.80 7.56
CA LEU A 3 4.07 5.26 7.25
C LEU A 3 4.10 3.77 6.84
N TYR A 4 5.29 3.16 6.71
CA TYR A 4 5.47 1.87 6.06
C TYR A 4 6.48 0.97 6.76
N THR A 5 6.34 -0.34 6.53
CA THR A 5 7.18 -1.38 7.12
C THR A 5 8.60 -1.36 6.54
N LYS A 6 9.59 -1.58 7.40
CA LYS A 6 10.99 -1.81 7.03
C LYS A 6 11.33 -3.25 7.39
N ARG A 7 11.74 -4.08 6.43
CA ARG A 7 11.91 -5.53 6.63
C ARG A 7 12.83 -5.89 7.78
N ASN A 8 13.92 -5.14 7.92
CA ASN A 8 14.99 -5.44 8.88
C ASN A 8 14.93 -4.58 10.15
N PHE A 9 13.96 -3.67 10.25
CA PHE A 9 13.91 -2.74 11.37
C PHE A 9 13.20 -3.34 12.57
N ARG A 10 13.82 -3.23 13.73
CA ARG A 10 13.23 -3.59 15.02
C ARG A 10 13.30 -2.42 15.99
N CYS A 11 12.26 -2.28 16.80
CA CYS A 11 12.21 -1.23 17.82
C CYS A 11 13.36 -1.36 18.84
N ASP A 12 14.04 -0.25 19.10
CA ASP A 12 15.15 -0.15 20.06
C ASP A 12 14.72 0.15 21.51
N CYS A 13 13.44 0.47 21.74
CA CYS A 13 12.90 0.58 23.09
C CYS A 13 13.27 -0.68 23.90
N GLY A 14 13.74 -0.54 25.14
CA GLY A 14 14.16 -1.68 25.95
C GLY A 14 15.59 -2.17 25.72
N ASN A 15 16.27 -1.74 24.67
CA ASN A 15 17.64 -2.20 24.39
C ASN A 15 18.70 -1.22 24.92
N SER A 16 19.98 -1.54 24.70
CA SER A 16 21.10 -0.74 25.23
C SER A 16 21.20 0.69 24.70
N LYS A 17 20.53 1.02 23.59
CA LYS A 17 20.39 2.40 23.10
C LYS A 17 19.46 3.25 23.97
N PHE A 18 18.50 2.63 24.66
CA PHE A 18 17.50 3.31 25.49
C PHE A 18 17.52 2.76 26.92
N LYS A 19 18.59 3.08 27.66
CA LYS A 19 18.91 2.51 28.99
C LYS A 19 17.84 2.69 30.07
N ASN A 20 16.96 3.68 29.93
CA ASN A 20 15.96 4.04 30.93
C ASN A 20 14.52 3.71 30.49
N LEU A 21 14.35 2.92 29.43
CA LEU A 21 13.04 2.63 28.86
C LEU A 21 12.91 1.12 28.65
N GLU A 22 11.90 0.51 29.25
CA GLU A 22 11.55 -0.91 29.02
C GLU A 22 10.55 -1.05 27.87
N CYS A 23 10.69 -2.11 27.08
CA CYS A 23 9.76 -2.38 25.99
C CYS A 23 8.50 -3.08 26.49
N LYS A 24 7.37 -2.39 26.40
CA LYS A 24 6.05 -2.94 26.76
C LYS A 24 5.54 -4.04 25.83
N LEU A 25 6.08 -4.10 24.60
CA LEU A 25 5.62 -5.06 23.57
C LEU A 25 6.49 -6.31 23.50
N PHE A 26 7.79 -6.18 23.79
CA PHE A 26 8.73 -7.28 23.63
C PHE A 26 9.88 -7.14 24.65
N PRO A 27 9.76 -7.78 25.83
CA PRO A 27 10.75 -7.65 26.91
C PRO A 27 12.11 -8.27 26.56
N ASP A 28 12.11 -9.44 25.91
CA ASP A 28 13.31 -10.24 25.65
C ASP A 28 14.06 -9.79 24.39
N LYS A 29 14.71 -8.62 24.46
CA LYS A 29 15.44 -8.03 23.33
C LYS A 29 16.92 -8.35 23.34
N SER A 30 17.48 -8.49 22.14
CA SER A 30 18.92 -8.35 21.93
C SER A 30 19.39 -6.97 22.39
N LYS A 31 20.60 -6.88 22.95
CA LYS A 31 21.17 -5.61 23.45
C LYS A 31 21.23 -4.53 22.38
N VAL A 32 21.47 -4.91 21.13
CA VAL A 32 21.55 -4.01 19.98
C VAL A 32 20.86 -4.68 18.79
N ASN A 33 20.15 -3.90 17.98
CA ASN A 33 19.60 -4.33 16.71
C ASN A 33 20.62 -4.05 15.58
N SER A 34 21.54 -4.99 15.31
CA SER A 34 22.59 -4.81 14.31
C SER A 34 22.08 -4.68 12.87
N CYS A 35 20.87 -5.18 12.59
CA CYS A 35 20.25 -5.11 11.27
C CYS A 35 19.52 -3.78 11.00
N ASN A 36 19.32 -2.94 12.04
CA ASN A 36 18.68 -1.64 11.86
C ASN A 36 19.59 -0.72 11.05
N LYS A 37 19.08 -0.23 9.92
CA LYS A 37 19.75 0.78 9.09
C LYS A 37 19.01 2.10 9.26
N TYR A 38 19.67 3.08 9.87
CA TYR A 38 19.13 4.43 10.05
C TYR A 38 19.61 5.30 8.90
N ASN A 39 18.84 5.34 7.82
CA ASN A 39 19.10 6.23 6.70
C ASN A 39 18.50 7.62 6.95
N ASP A 40 18.60 8.50 5.95
CA ASP A 40 18.12 9.88 5.97
C ASP A 40 16.63 10.00 6.36
N ASN A 41 15.82 8.99 6.09
CA ASN A 41 14.40 8.94 6.42
C ASN A 41 14.16 9.06 7.93
N PHE A 42 15.08 8.55 8.75
CA PHE A 42 15.02 8.67 10.22
C PHE A 42 15.30 10.10 10.69
N PHE A 43 15.96 10.90 9.87
CA PHE A 43 16.19 12.32 10.10
C PHE A 43 15.15 13.20 9.39
N GLY A 44 14.10 12.58 8.83
CA GLY A 44 13.05 13.27 8.10
C GLY A 44 13.52 13.84 6.76
N LEU A 45 14.55 13.26 6.14
CA LEU A 45 15.06 13.68 4.84
C LEU A 45 14.83 12.55 3.82
N TYR A 46 14.33 12.90 2.65
CA TYR A 46 13.87 11.93 1.68
C TYR A 46 14.38 12.22 0.28
N CYS A 47 14.21 11.24 -0.60
CA CYS A 47 14.55 11.30 -2.02
C CYS A 47 16.05 11.57 -2.26
N VAL A 48 16.44 11.65 -3.52
CA VAL A 48 17.79 12.08 -3.92
C VAL A 48 18.05 13.55 -3.61
N CYS A 49 17.00 14.36 -3.43
CA CYS A 49 17.11 15.79 -3.12
C CYS A 49 17.38 16.10 -1.64
N LYS A 50 17.26 15.11 -0.74
CA LYS A 50 17.49 15.26 0.71
C LYS A 50 16.67 16.39 1.33
N ARG A 51 15.39 16.47 0.93
CA ARG A 51 14.42 17.44 1.44
C ARG A 51 13.48 16.79 2.47
N PRO A 52 12.94 17.57 3.41
CA PRO A 52 11.89 17.07 4.30
C PRO A 52 10.58 16.81 3.56
N TYR A 53 9.63 16.14 4.22
CA TYR A 53 8.29 15.95 3.69
C TYR A 53 7.24 16.08 4.80
N PRO A 54 6.22 16.96 4.65
CA PRO A 54 6.09 17.97 3.59
C PRO A 54 7.24 18.99 3.63
N ASP A 55 7.76 19.42 2.48
CA ASP A 55 8.79 20.47 2.40
C ASP A 55 8.11 21.85 2.42
N PRO A 56 8.30 22.67 3.48
CA PRO A 56 7.69 24.01 3.54
C PRO A 56 8.23 24.98 2.49
N GLU A 57 9.38 24.69 1.88
CA GLU A 57 9.98 25.49 0.82
C GLU A 57 9.58 25.01 -0.58
N ASP A 58 8.89 23.87 -0.68
CA ASP A 58 8.48 23.30 -1.96
C ASP A 58 6.99 23.52 -2.17
N GLU A 59 6.67 24.44 -3.06
CA GLU A 59 5.29 24.77 -3.42
C GLU A 59 4.65 23.72 -4.34
N VAL A 60 5.43 22.76 -4.86
CA VAL A 60 4.94 21.72 -5.77
C VAL A 60 4.47 20.51 -4.96
N PRO A 61 3.14 20.25 -4.89
CA PRO A 61 2.65 19.03 -4.26
C PRO A 61 3.18 17.82 -5.03
N ASP A 62 3.74 16.84 -4.31
CA ASP A 62 4.25 15.60 -4.90
C ASP A 62 3.83 14.44 -4.02
N GLU A 63 3.31 13.40 -4.66
CA GLU A 63 3.08 12.13 -4.00
C GLU A 63 4.40 11.36 -4.01
N MET A 64 4.97 11.17 -2.82
CA MET A 64 6.18 10.36 -2.70
C MET A 64 5.87 8.88 -2.92
N ILE A 65 6.76 8.19 -3.63
CA ILE A 65 6.66 6.77 -3.94
C ILE A 65 7.81 6.02 -3.28
N GLN A 66 7.52 4.94 -2.56
CA GLN A 66 8.54 4.11 -1.93
C GLN A 66 9.14 3.11 -2.93
N CYS A 67 10.47 3.00 -2.93
CA CYS A 67 11.16 1.95 -3.65
C CYS A 67 11.06 0.62 -2.89
N VAL A 68 10.56 -0.44 -3.50
CA VAL A 68 10.41 -1.77 -2.85
C VAL A 68 11.76 -2.38 -2.46
N VAL A 69 12.85 -2.03 -3.14
CA VAL A 69 14.19 -2.63 -2.90
C VAL A 69 14.93 -1.96 -1.76
N CYS A 70 14.99 -0.63 -1.72
CA CYS A 70 15.73 0.10 -0.68
C CYS A 70 14.85 0.70 0.41
N GLU A 71 13.52 0.57 0.28
CA GLU A 71 12.51 1.08 1.21
C GLU A 71 12.57 2.60 1.42
N ASP A 72 13.22 3.32 0.49
CA ASP A 72 13.38 4.78 0.53
C ASP A 72 12.29 5.48 -0.29
N TRP A 73 11.97 6.72 0.07
CA TRP A 73 10.90 7.53 -0.49
C TRP A 73 11.43 8.51 -1.52
N PHE A 74 10.75 8.61 -2.65
CA PHE A 74 11.17 9.47 -3.75
C PHE A 74 10.02 10.32 -4.26
N HIS A 75 10.30 11.59 -4.50
CA HIS A 75 9.44 12.48 -5.30
C HIS A 75 9.29 11.92 -6.72
N GLY A 76 8.08 11.94 -7.27
CA GLY A 76 7.80 11.42 -8.61
C GLY A 76 8.69 12.06 -9.68
N ARG A 77 8.90 13.39 -9.57
CA ARG A 77 9.74 14.17 -10.49
C ARG A 77 11.23 13.82 -10.46
N HIS A 78 11.72 13.15 -9.41
CA HIS A 78 13.13 12.80 -9.25
C HIS A 78 13.43 11.33 -9.59
N LEU A 79 12.48 10.62 -10.22
CA LEU A 79 12.63 9.21 -10.59
C LEU A 79 13.15 8.99 -12.02
N GLY A 80 13.35 10.05 -12.80
CA GLY A 80 13.82 9.96 -14.19
C GLY A 80 12.77 9.38 -15.16
N ALA A 81 11.55 9.13 -14.69
CA ALA A 81 10.39 8.74 -15.47
C ALA A 81 9.15 9.41 -14.86
N ILE A 82 8.15 9.71 -15.69
CA ILE A 82 6.85 10.18 -15.23
C ILE A 82 6.14 8.97 -14.59
N PRO A 83 5.76 9.03 -13.29
CA PRO A 83 4.98 7.96 -12.68
C PRO A 83 3.70 7.69 -13.48
N PRO A 84 3.31 6.41 -13.70
CA PRO A 84 1.98 6.07 -14.19
C PRO A 84 0.88 6.59 -13.26
N GLU A 85 -0.37 6.57 -13.71
CA GLU A 85 -1.50 6.97 -12.87
C GLU A 85 -1.61 6.05 -11.65
N SER A 86 -2.10 6.61 -10.53
CA SER A 86 -2.31 5.85 -9.31
C SER A 86 -3.31 4.72 -9.57
N GLY A 87 -2.86 3.47 -9.40
CA GLY A 87 -3.62 2.25 -9.71
C GLY A 87 -3.10 1.47 -10.93
N ASP A 88 -2.32 2.08 -11.82
CA ASP A 88 -1.75 1.39 -13.00
C ASP A 88 -0.55 0.49 -12.63
N PHE A 89 0.09 0.78 -11.51
CA PHE A 89 1.23 0.05 -10.99
C PHE A 89 1.01 -0.27 -9.51
N GLN A 90 1.71 -1.30 -9.03
CA GLN A 90 1.68 -1.68 -7.62
C GLN A 90 2.97 -1.38 -6.89
N GLU A 91 4.12 -1.46 -7.59
CA GLU A 91 5.42 -1.29 -6.94
C GLU A 91 6.37 -0.51 -7.84
N MET A 92 7.33 0.17 -7.22
CA MET A 92 8.36 0.94 -7.91
C MET A 92 9.74 0.47 -7.44
N VAL A 93 10.66 0.34 -8.39
CA VAL A 93 12.10 0.15 -8.12
C VAL A 93 12.83 1.39 -8.64
N CYS A 94 13.50 2.11 -7.74
CA CYS A 94 14.18 3.34 -8.09
C CYS A 94 15.37 3.10 -9.03
N GLN A 95 15.80 4.13 -9.74
CA GLN A 95 16.93 4.11 -10.68
C GLN A 95 18.19 3.44 -10.10
N ALA A 96 18.59 3.81 -8.87
CA ALA A 96 19.77 3.23 -8.22
C ALA A 96 19.61 1.73 -7.96
N CYS A 97 18.41 1.29 -7.57
CA CYS A 97 18.11 -0.12 -7.34
C CYS A 97 17.99 -0.91 -8.65
N MET A 98 17.48 -0.31 -9.73
CA MET A 98 17.50 -0.94 -11.05
C MET A 98 18.93 -1.11 -11.60
N ARG A 99 19.85 -0.18 -11.29
CA ARG A 99 21.28 -0.33 -11.60
C ARG A 99 21.92 -1.47 -10.80
N ARG A 100 21.65 -1.54 -9.50
CA ARG A 100 22.17 -2.58 -8.59
C ARG A 100 21.61 -3.97 -8.91
N CYS A 101 20.30 -4.06 -9.12
CA CYS A 101 19.57 -5.27 -9.44
C CYS A 101 19.37 -5.39 -10.95
N SER A 102 20.47 -5.38 -11.72
CA SER A 102 20.41 -5.24 -13.18
C SER A 102 19.69 -6.39 -13.90
N PHE A 103 19.49 -7.53 -13.24
CA PHE A 103 18.69 -8.63 -13.78
C PHE A 103 17.23 -8.24 -14.01
N LEU A 104 16.72 -7.26 -13.24
CA LEU A 104 15.35 -6.76 -13.36
C LEU A 104 15.07 -6.16 -14.74
N TRP A 105 16.08 -5.65 -15.45
CA TRP A 105 15.88 -5.10 -16.80
C TRP A 105 15.36 -6.13 -17.81
N ALA A 106 15.77 -7.40 -17.66
CA ALA A 106 15.28 -8.48 -18.51
C ALA A 106 13.78 -8.74 -18.32
N TYR A 107 13.27 -8.53 -17.09
CA TYR A 107 11.85 -8.61 -16.77
C TYR A 107 11.09 -7.34 -17.16
N ALA A 108 11.68 -6.16 -16.88
CA ALA A 108 11.07 -4.86 -17.14
C ALA A 108 10.70 -4.69 -18.60
N ALA A 109 11.51 -5.20 -19.53
CA ALA A 109 11.25 -5.16 -20.96
C ALA A 109 9.91 -5.79 -21.39
N GLN A 110 9.34 -6.69 -20.58
CA GLN A 110 8.08 -7.39 -20.88
C GLN A 110 6.97 -7.09 -19.88
N LEU A 111 7.31 -6.64 -18.68
CA LEU A 111 6.37 -6.52 -17.57
C LEU A 111 6.18 -5.08 -17.08
N ALA A 112 7.12 -4.17 -17.32
CA ALA A 112 7.04 -2.83 -16.74
C ALA A 112 5.82 -2.07 -17.26
N VAL A 113 5.19 -1.31 -16.38
CA VAL A 113 4.12 -0.38 -16.73
C VAL A 113 4.77 0.83 -17.39
N THR A 114 4.49 1.05 -18.67
CA THR A 114 4.94 2.22 -19.41
C THR A 114 3.76 3.12 -19.72
N ARG A 115 3.86 4.40 -19.37
CA ARG A 115 2.99 5.40 -19.99
C ARG A 115 3.37 5.48 -21.47
N ILE A 116 2.41 5.22 -22.35
CA ILE A 116 2.53 5.59 -23.76
C ILE A 116 2.32 7.10 -23.77
N SER A 117 3.39 7.88 -23.76
CA SER A 117 3.27 9.27 -24.17
C SER A 117 2.84 9.25 -25.64
N ALA A 118 1.71 9.87 -25.95
CA ALA A 118 1.27 10.13 -27.32
C ALA A 118 2.15 11.23 -27.94
N GLU A 119 3.47 11.01 -27.98
CA GLU A 119 4.49 11.89 -28.58
C GLU A 119 5.88 11.26 -28.44
N ASP A 120 6.07 10.03 -28.95
CA ASP A 120 7.40 9.56 -29.36
C ASP A 120 7.23 8.50 -30.46
N ASP A 121 6.78 8.98 -31.62
CA ASP A 121 6.72 8.19 -32.85
C ASP A 121 8.03 8.40 -33.60
N GLY A 122 8.88 7.39 -33.61
CA GLY A 122 10.13 7.45 -34.35
C GLY A 122 11.04 6.26 -34.11
N LEU A 123 10.68 5.08 -34.60
CA LEU A 123 11.55 4.14 -35.34
C LEU A 123 10.87 2.76 -35.49
N LEU A 124 10.17 2.54 -36.60
CA LEU A 124 9.96 1.22 -37.19
C LEU A 124 10.74 1.14 -38.52
N PRO A 125 11.42 0.03 -38.84
CA PRO A 125 12.04 -0.15 -40.15
C PRO A 125 10.98 -0.51 -41.20
N ASN A 126 10.94 0.30 -42.25
CA ASN A 126 10.14 0.10 -43.47
C ASN A 126 10.47 -1.23 -44.18
N ALA A 127 9.41 -1.89 -44.67
CA ALA A 127 9.44 -2.66 -45.91
C ALA A 127 8.18 -2.34 -46.74
N THR A 128 8.42 -1.75 -47.91
CA THR A 128 7.53 -1.44 -49.07
C THR A 128 6.66 -2.62 -49.53
N GLY A 129 5.47 -2.48 -50.14
CA GLY A 129 4.69 -1.32 -50.58
C GLY A 129 3.44 -1.72 -51.42
N MET A 130 2.68 -0.69 -51.84
CA MET A 130 1.65 -0.59 -52.91
C MET A 130 0.28 -1.29 -52.69
N GLY A 131 -0.89 -0.66 -52.88
CA GLY A 131 -1.19 0.63 -53.51
C GLY A 131 -2.59 1.20 -53.20
N ASP A 132 -2.80 2.40 -53.74
CA ASP A 132 -3.98 3.28 -53.66
C ASP A 132 -5.28 2.70 -54.22
N GLU A 133 -6.42 3.07 -53.63
CA GLU A 133 -7.47 3.84 -54.34
C GLU A 133 -8.46 4.49 -53.33
N ASP A 134 -9.02 5.61 -53.77
CA ASP A 134 -9.51 6.77 -53.01
C ASP A 134 -11.06 6.88 -53.02
N VAL A 135 -11.57 7.86 -52.25
CA VAL A 135 -12.82 8.65 -52.47
C VAL A 135 -14.10 8.27 -51.71
N SER A 136 -14.37 9.04 -50.63
CA SER A 136 -15.55 9.93 -50.41
C SER A 136 -16.24 9.87 -49.04
N LYS A 137 -16.22 11.01 -48.36
CA LYS A 137 -17.17 11.48 -47.32
C LYS A 137 -18.46 11.99 -48.00
N PRO A 138 -19.61 12.08 -47.29
CA PRO A 138 -19.94 13.38 -46.70
C PRO A 138 -20.65 13.32 -45.32
N GLU A 139 -20.63 14.48 -44.68
CA GLU A 139 -21.27 14.85 -43.40
C GLU A 139 -22.79 15.05 -43.54
N ASN A 140 -23.53 14.89 -42.42
CA ASN A 140 -24.43 15.96 -41.91
C ASN A 140 -25.12 15.60 -40.57
N GLY A 141 -25.16 16.58 -39.66
CA GLY A 141 -26.31 16.96 -38.83
C GLY A 141 -26.71 16.14 -37.59
N ALA A 142 -26.52 16.72 -36.39
CA ALA A 142 -27.26 16.42 -35.14
C ALA A 142 -28.65 17.14 -35.14
N PRO A 143 -29.43 17.29 -34.02
CA PRO A 143 -29.60 16.55 -32.75
C PRO A 143 -31.10 16.30 -32.37
N GLN A 144 -31.40 15.53 -31.29
CA GLN A 144 -32.54 15.65 -30.33
C GLN A 144 -32.59 14.38 -29.45
N ASP A 145 -32.42 14.41 -28.12
CA ASP A 145 -33.22 14.96 -27.01
C ASP A 145 -34.31 14.01 -26.45
N ASN A 146 -34.24 13.85 -25.12
CA ASN A 146 -35.22 13.40 -24.11
C ASN A 146 -35.69 11.93 -23.97
N GLY A 147 -35.62 11.43 -22.73
CA GLY A 147 -36.69 10.58 -22.15
C GLY A 147 -36.27 9.46 -21.17
N LEU A 148 -36.16 9.79 -19.89
CA LEU A 148 -36.18 8.86 -18.74
C LEU A 148 -37.48 8.02 -18.69
N LYS A 149 -37.40 6.74 -18.27
CA LYS A 149 -38.34 6.09 -17.32
C LYS A 149 -37.72 4.84 -16.64
N GLU A 150 -37.73 4.84 -15.31
CA GLU A 150 -37.77 3.65 -14.45
C GLU A 150 -39.15 2.99 -14.52
N ASP A 151 -39.22 1.65 -14.44
CA ASP A 151 -39.77 0.93 -13.28
C ASP A 151 -39.66 -0.60 -13.48
N ALA A 152 -39.38 -1.29 -12.37
CA ALA A 152 -39.19 -2.75 -12.21
C ALA A 152 -40.56 -3.49 -12.15
N PRO A 153 -40.71 -4.71 -11.57
CA PRO A 153 -39.85 -5.90 -11.37
C PRO A 153 -40.56 -7.23 -11.80
N GLU A 154 -39.90 -8.40 -11.74
CA GLU A 154 -40.44 -9.61 -11.07
C GLU A 154 -39.50 -10.85 -11.07
N HIS A 155 -39.51 -11.51 -9.90
CA HIS A 155 -39.28 -12.92 -9.50
C HIS A 155 -38.67 -13.97 -10.47
N GLY A 156 -37.84 -14.94 -10.05
CA GLY A 156 -37.44 -15.43 -8.73
C GLY A 156 -36.96 -16.91 -8.81
N ARG A 157 -36.40 -17.41 -7.69
CA ARG A 157 -36.12 -18.83 -7.30
C ARG A 157 -34.77 -19.43 -7.77
N ASP A 158 -34.04 -20.25 -7.02
CA ASP A 158 -33.95 -20.58 -5.59
C ASP A 158 -32.71 -21.50 -5.38
N SER A 159 -32.20 -21.50 -4.13
CA SER A 159 -31.54 -22.62 -3.42
C SER A 159 -30.06 -23.01 -3.60
N VAL A 160 -29.25 -22.53 -2.64
CA VAL A 160 -28.54 -23.27 -1.55
C VAL A 160 -27.64 -24.47 -1.90
N ASN A 161 -26.36 -24.38 -1.49
CA ASN A 161 -25.77 -25.32 -0.52
C ASN A 161 -24.47 -24.80 0.12
N GLU A 162 -24.52 -24.66 1.44
CA GLU A 162 -23.38 -24.52 2.35
C GLU A 162 -22.66 -25.86 2.52
N VAL A 163 -21.33 -25.81 2.71
CA VAL A 163 -20.67 -26.69 3.67
C VAL A 163 -19.52 -25.95 4.36
N LYS A 164 -19.63 -25.86 5.68
CA LYS A 164 -18.67 -25.29 6.62
C LYS A 164 -17.80 -26.43 7.16
N ALA A 165 -16.48 -26.25 7.22
CA ALA A 165 -15.61 -27.05 8.06
C ALA A 165 -14.45 -26.18 8.58
N GLU A 166 -14.56 -25.79 9.86
CA GLU A 166 -13.48 -25.24 10.66
C GLU A 166 -12.56 -26.38 11.12
N GLN A 167 -11.25 -26.16 11.13
CA GLN A 167 -10.38 -26.74 12.17
C GLN A 167 -9.11 -25.89 12.39
N LYS A 168 -8.89 -25.61 13.67
CA LYS A 168 -7.80 -24.86 14.30
C LYS A 168 -6.44 -25.55 14.10
N ASN A 169 -5.34 -24.79 14.15
CA ASN A 169 -4.21 -25.00 15.09
C ASN A 169 -3.08 -23.96 14.87
N GLU A 170 -2.66 -23.32 15.96
CA GLU A 170 -1.35 -22.69 16.18
C GLU A 170 -0.71 -23.39 17.41
N PRO A 171 0.53 -23.07 17.85
CA PRO A 171 1.83 -22.96 17.16
C PRO A 171 2.92 -23.76 17.95
N CYS A 172 4.19 -23.81 17.49
CA CYS A 172 5.42 -23.54 18.30
C CYS A 172 6.75 -24.11 17.72
N SER A 173 7.76 -23.24 17.71
CA SER A 173 9.18 -23.35 18.13
C SER A 173 9.94 -24.67 18.30
N SER A 174 11.17 -24.61 17.74
CA SER A 174 12.48 -25.13 18.20
C SER A 174 12.69 -26.64 18.41
N SER A 175 13.71 -27.19 17.74
CA SER A 175 14.98 -27.61 18.38
C SER A 175 15.88 -28.35 17.39
N SER A 176 17.18 -28.10 17.52
CA SER A 176 18.29 -28.75 16.85
C SER A 176 18.39 -30.25 17.12
N SER A 177 18.92 -31.00 16.15
CA SER A 177 19.78 -32.16 16.41
C SER A 177 20.67 -32.46 15.20
N GLU A 178 21.96 -32.25 15.41
CA GLU A 178 23.08 -32.73 14.62
C GLU A 178 23.05 -34.26 14.52
N SER A 179 23.34 -34.81 13.33
CA SER A 179 23.99 -36.11 13.22
C SER A 179 24.79 -36.18 11.92
N ASP A 180 26.11 -36.07 12.09
CA ASP A 180 27.15 -36.53 11.18
C ASP A 180 26.91 -37.98 10.74
N LEU A 181 27.08 -38.25 9.45
CA LEU A 181 27.74 -39.46 8.96
C LEU A 181 28.23 -39.23 7.51
N GLN A 182 29.54 -39.04 7.36
CA GLN A 182 30.26 -39.18 6.10
C GLN A 182 30.24 -40.64 5.62
N THR A 183 29.91 -40.90 4.36
CA THR A 183 30.53 -41.99 3.57
C THR A 183 30.55 -41.70 2.07
N VAL A 184 31.75 -41.39 1.58
CA VAL A 184 32.44 -41.78 0.34
C VAL A 184 31.64 -42.06 -0.96
N PHE A 185 32.01 -41.28 -1.98
CA PHE A 185 31.81 -41.36 -3.42
C PHE A 185 31.61 -42.74 -4.08
N LYS A 186 30.59 -42.83 -4.94
CA LYS A 186 30.65 -43.59 -6.20
C LYS A 186 30.24 -42.69 -7.36
N LYS A 187 31.15 -42.53 -8.32
CA LYS A 187 30.89 -41.96 -9.66
C LYS A 187 30.00 -42.94 -10.41
N GLU A 188 28.77 -42.54 -10.71
CA GLU A 188 28.02 -43.10 -11.82
C GLU A 188 27.54 -41.98 -12.73
N ASN A 189 27.80 -42.22 -14.00
CA ASN A 189 27.62 -41.34 -15.14
C ASN A 189 26.12 -41.18 -15.43
N ILE A 190 25.50 -40.14 -14.87
CA ILE A 190 24.11 -39.79 -15.18
C ILE A 190 24.14 -38.81 -16.36
N LYS A 191 23.59 -39.28 -17.49
CA LYS A 191 23.23 -38.45 -18.64
C LYS A 191 22.44 -37.25 -18.12
N THR A 192 23.01 -36.07 -18.28
CA THR A 192 22.36 -34.81 -17.92
C THR A 192 21.19 -34.60 -18.89
N GLU A 193 20.00 -35.00 -18.47
CA GLU A 193 18.75 -34.43 -18.97
C GLU A 193 18.90 -32.90 -18.96
N PRO A 194 18.48 -32.17 -20.01
CA PRO A 194 18.69 -30.74 -20.06
C PRO A 194 18.00 -30.09 -18.86
N GLN A 195 18.82 -29.37 -18.08
CA GLN A 195 18.43 -28.58 -16.92
C GLN A 195 17.12 -27.83 -17.21
N SER A 196 16.23 -27.77 -16.22
CA SER A 196 15.08 -26.88 -16.25
C SER A 196 15.52 -25.50 -16.74
N SER A 197 14.95 -25.05 -17.86
CA SER A 197 15.45 -23.87 -18.53
C SER A 197 15.27 -22.63 -17.63
N CYS A 198 16.35 -21.88 -17.44
CA CYS A 198 16.31 -20.70 -16.59
C CYS A 198 15.60 -19.57 -17.32
N ARG A 199 14.37 -19.25 -16.88
CA ARG A 199 13.58 -18.15 -17.45
C ARG A 199 14.35 -16.82 -17.49
N LEU A 200 15.14 -16.48 -16.46
CA LEU A 200 15.94 -15.25 -16.50
C LEU A 200 16.94 -15.27 -17.66
N GLN A 201 17.62 -16.39 -17.89
CA GLN A 201 18.58 -16.53 -18.99
C GLN A 201 17.88 -16.44 -20.35
N GLU A 202 16.69 -17.03 -20.49
CA GLU A 202 15.87 -16.89 -21.71
C GLU A 202 15.48 -15.44 -21.99
N LEU A 203 15.11 -14.68 -20.94
CA LEU A 203 14.79 -13.25 -21.06
C LEU A 203 16.04 -12.42 -21.36
N GLN A 204 17.18 -12.77 -20.79
CA GLN A 204 18.47 -12.11 -21.02
C GLN A 204 19.01 -12.32 -22.44
N ALA A 205 18.65 -13.43 -23.09
CA ALA A 205 18.99 -13.68 -24.49
C ALA A 205 18.26 -12.73 -25.46
N LYS A 206 17.17 -12.10 -25.03
CA LYS A 206 16.46 -11.07 -25.80
C LYS A 206 17.13 -9.71 -25.62
N GLN A 207 17.02 -8.85 -26.63
CA GLN A 207 17.50 -7.47 -26.50
C GLN A 207 16.56 -6.66 -25.61
N PHE A 208 17.13 -5.94 -24.63
CA PHE A 208 16.41 -5.00 -23.78
C PHE A 208 17.26 -3.76 -23.54
N VAL A 209 16.58 -2.63 -23.28
CA VAL A 209 17.23 -1.35 -23.03
C VAL A 209 17.26 -1.08 -21.53
N LYS A 210 18.43 -0.74 -21.01
CA LYS A 210 18.57 -0.22 -19.65
C LYS A 210 18.33 1.29 -19.71
N LYS A 211 17.29 1.76 -19.03
CA LYS A 211 16.99 3.19 -18.92
C LYS A 211 17.56 3.72 -17.61
N ASP A 212 18.03 4.97 -17.60
CA ASP A 212 18.50 5.59 -16.36
C ASP A 212 17.33 6.23 -15.58
N ALA A 213 16.33 5.41 -15.27
CA ALA A 213 15.08 5.81 -14.64
C ALA A 213 14.53 4.73 -13.70
N ALA A 214 13.56 5.08 -12.87
CA ALA A 214 12.79 4.14 -12.09
C ALA A 214 11.93 3.23 -12.99
N THR A 215 11.56 2.07 -12.46
CA THR A 215 10.68 1.12 -13.13
C THR A 215 9.46 0.84 -12.27
N TYR A 216 8.29 0.87 -12.89
CA TYR A 216 6.99 0.64 -12.27
C TYR A 216 6.49 -0.75 -12.67
N TRP A 217 6.02 -1.50 -11.69
CA TRP A 217 5.69 -2.91 -11.84
C TRP A 217 4.20 -3.16 -11.62
N PRO A 218 3.57 -4.01 -12.45
CA PRO A 218 2.16 -4.36 -12.30
C PRO A 218 1.97 -5.33 -11.14
N LEU A 219 0.70 -5.59 -10.81
CA LEU A 219 0.34 -6.62 -9.84
C LEU A 219 0.92 -7.99 -10.21
N ASN A 220 1.37 -8.74 -9.21
CA ASN A 220 1.91 -10.10 -9.33
C ASN A 220 3.18 -10.23 -10.21
N TRP A 221 3.94 -9.14 -10.44
CA TRP A 221 5.19 -9.23 -11.21
C TRP A 221 6.24 -10.13 -10.52
N ARG A 222 6.23 -10.19 -9.17
CA ARG A 222 7.08 -11.06 -8.35
C ARG A 222 6.96 -12.54 -8.77
N SER A 223 5.73 -13.03 -8.99
CA SER A 223 5.43 -14.38 -9.49
C SER A 223 6.07 -14.72 -10.85
N LYS A 224 6.53 -13.71 -11.60
CA LYS A 224 7.19 -13.90 -12.89
C LYS A 224 8.71 -14.05 -12.76
N LEU A 225 9.29 -13.78 -11.59
CA LEU A 225 10.70 -13.98 -11.31
C LEU A 225 11.06 -15.47 -11.38
N CYS A 226 12.24 -15.76 -11.92
CA CYS A 226 12.75 -17.12 -11.98
C CYS A 226 13.23 -17.55 -10.59
N THR A 227 12.87 -18.76 -10.18
CA THR A 227 13.21 -19.35 -8.88
C THR A 227 14.14 -20.56 -9.01
N CYS A 228 14.85 -20.70 -10.13
CA CYS A 228 15.87 -21.73 -10.27
C CYS A 228 17.04 -21.50 -9.29
N GLN A 229 17.83 -22.54 -9.05
CA GLN A 229 18.93 -22.50 -8.07
C GLN A 229 19.91 -21.34 -8.31
N ASP A 230 20.27 -21.08 -9.57
CA ASP A 230 21.18 -20.00 -9.92
C ASP A 230 20.58 -18.61 -9.66
N CYS A 231 19.29 -18.41 -9.99
CA CYS A 231 18.60 -17.15 -9.73
C CYS A 231 18.44 -16.91 -8.22
N MET A 232 18.05 -17.93 -7.46
CA MET A 232 17.92 -17.82 -6.00
C MET A 232 19.25 -17.49 -5.34
N LYS A 233 20.35 -18.10 -5.80
CA LYS A 233 21.70 -17.76 -5.33
C LYS A 233 22.04 -16.30 -5.64
N MET A 234 21.81 -15.84 -6.87
CA MET A 234 22.05 -14.45 -7.27
C MET A 234 21.20 -13.46 -6.45
N TYR A 235 19.92 -13.76 -6.20
CA TYR A 235 19.08 -12.91 -5.35
C TYR A 235 19.60 -12.84 -3.91
N GLY A 236 20.14 -13.95 -3.39
CA GLY A 236 20.81 -13.99 -2.09
C GLY A 236 22.06 -13.11 -2.03
N GLU A 237 22.92 -13.21 -3.04
CA GLU A 237 24.14 -12.36 -3.14
C GLU A 237 23.81 -10.87 -3.26
N LEU A 238 22.69 -10.54 -3.88
CA LEU A 238 22.17 -9.17 -3.99
C LEU A 238 21.32 -8.75 -2.79
N ASP A 239 21.10 -9.60 -1.80
CA ASP A 239 20.28 -9.31 -0.61
C ASP A 239 18.84 -8.87 -0.98
N VAL A 240 18.24 -9.56 -1.96
CA VAL A 240 16.89 -9.28 -2.51
C VAL A 240 16.01 -10.54 -2.65
N LEU A 241 16.27 -11.58 -1.86
CA LEU A 241 15.43 -12.79 -1.82
C LEU A 241 13.95 -12.49 -1.54
N PHE A 242 13.66 -11.42 -0.80
CA PHE A 242 12.28 -10.96 -0.53
C PHE A 242 11.49 -10.60 -1.81
N LEU A 243 12.15 -10.35 -2.94
CA LEU A 243 11.44 -10.08 -4.20
C LEU A 243 10.64 -11.28 -4.69
N THR A 244 10.94 -12.51 -4.25
CA THR A 244 10.15 -13.69 -4.58
C THR A 244 9.05 -14.00 -3.57
N ASP A 245 8.96 -13.23 -2.48
CA ASP A 245 7.94 -13.40 -1.45
C ASP A 245 6.71 -12.51 -1.74
N GLU A 246 5.57 -13.14 -2.05
CA GLU A 246 4.32 -12.43 -2.31
C GLU A 246 3.70 -11.84 -1.02
N CYS A 247 4.10 -12.34 0.15
CA CYS A 247 3.70 -11.80 1.45
C CYS A 247 4.47 -10.54 1.86
N ASP A 248 5.52 -10.18 1.12
CA ASP A 248 6.33 -8.97 1.31
C ASP A 248 5.84 -7.78 0.46
N THR A 249 4.67 -7.89 -0.16
CA THR A 249 4.01 -6.77 -0.85
C THR A 249 3.39 -5.80 0.16
N VAL A 250 3.35 -4.50 -0.15
CA VAL A 250 2.58 -3.51 0.65
C VAL A 250 1.12 -3.95 0.79
N LEU A 251 0.53 -4.45 -0.30
CA LEU A 251 -0.82 -4.99 -0.32
C LEU A 251 -1.01 -6.17 0.66
N ALA A 252 -0.06 -7.10 0.75
CA ALA A 252 -0.12 -8.20 1.71
C ALA A 252 -0.06 -7.69 3.16
N TYR A 253 0.81 -6.70 3.44
CA TYR A 253 0.87 -6.06 4.75
C TYR A 253 -0.42 -5.34 5.12
N GLU A 254 -1.00 -4.55 4.20
CA GLU A 254 -2.28 -3.86 4.42
C GLU A 254 -3.42 -4.85 4.66
N ASN A 255 -3.49 -5.92 3.87
CA ASN A 255 -4.49 -6.97 4.03
C ASN A 255 -4.34 -7.70 5.36
N LYS A 256 -3.09 -7.97 5.80
CA LYS A 256 -2.82 -8.53 7.12
C LYS A 256 -3.29 -7.59 8.23
N GLY A 257 -2.97 -6.30 8.14
CA GLY A 257 -3.43 -5.30 9.11
C GLY A 257 -4.96 -5.14 9.16
N LYS A 258 -5.65 -5.29 8.02
CA LYS A 258 -7.12 -5.30 7.95
C LYS A 258 -7.71 -6.58 8.54
N ASN A 259 -7.12 -7.73 8.28
CA ASN A 259 -7.57 -9.01 8.85
C ASN A 259 -7.34 -9.07 10.36
N ASP A 260 -6.20 -8.58 10.85
CA ASP A 260 -5.88 -8.50 12.28
C ASP A 260 -6.80 -7.48 13.00
N GLN A 261 -7.18 -6.39 12.31
CA GLN A 261 -8.22 -5.48 12.82
C GLN A 261 -9.63 -6.07 12.73
N ALA A 262 -9.94 -6.91 11.75
CA ALA A 262 -11.24 -7.58 11.67
C ALA A 262 -11.41 -8.64 12.78
N THR A 263 -10.31 -9.26 13.23
CA THR A 263 -10.32 -10.21 14.34
C THR A 263 -10.29 -9.53 15.72
N ASP A 264 -9.69 -8.33 15.85
CA ASP A 264 -9.53 -7.63 17.13
C ASP A 264 -10.43 -6.36 17.31
N ARG A 265 -11.05 -5.86 16.23
CA ARG A 265 -11.89 -4.66 16.20
C ARG A 265 -13.03 -4.75 15.18
N ARG A 266 -14.08 -5.48 15.55
CA ARG A 266 -15.42 -4.93 15.27
C ARG A 266 -15.55 -3.69 16.14
N ASP A 267 -15.44 -2.50 15.52
CA ASP A 267 -15.63 -1.24 16.24
C ASP A 267 -17.05 -1.26 16.83
N PRO A 268 -17.21 -1.35 18.16
CA PRO A 268 -18.52 -1.44 18.79
C PRO A 268 -19.42 -0.27 18.39
N LEU A 269 -18.83 0.88 18.07
CA LEU A 269 -19.55 2.05 17.57
C LEU A 269 -20.12 1.82 16.17
N MET A 270 -19.35 1.22 15.26
CA MET A 270 -19.79 0.93 13.90
C MET A 270 -20.81 -0.22 13.85
N ASP A 271 -20.65 -1.22 14.71
CA ASP A 271 -21.65 -2.28 14.92
C ASP A 271 -22.96 -1.70 15.47
N THR A 272 -22.87 -0.80 16.46
CA THR A 272 -24.03 -0.13 17.06
C THR A 272 -24.72 0.77 16.04
N LEU A 273 -23.98 1.58 15.27
CA LEU A 273 -24.51 2.44 14.21
C LEU A 273 -25.21 1.60 13.13
N SER A 274 -24.60 0.49 12.71
CA SER A 274 -25.18 -0.41 11.70
C SER A 274 -26.42 -1.14 12.21
N SER A 275 -26.54 -1.34 13.53
CA SER A 275 -27.73 -1.93 14.16
C SER A 275 -28.90 -0.94 14.33
N MET A 276 -28.64 0.37 14.29
CA MET A 276 -29.65 1.42 14.39
C MET A 276 -30.36 1.65 13.06
N ASN A 277 -31.62 2.12 13.09
CA ASN A 277 -32.30 2.50 11.86
C ASN A 277 -31.67 3.78 11.25
N ARG A 278 -31.89 4.01 9.95
CA ARG A 278 -31.25 5.13 9.22
C ARG A 278 -31.56 6.50 9.84
N VAL A 279 -32.74 6.69 10.43
CA VAL A 279 -33.13 7.95 11.07
C VAL A 279 -32.32 8.16 12.35
N GLN A 280 -32.21 7.14 13.20
CA GLN A 280 -31.40 7.18 14.42
C GLN A 280 -29.91 7.36 14.14
N GLN A 281 -29.39 6.74 13.07
CA GLN A 281 -28.01 6.94 12.63
C GLN A 281 -27.74 8.40 12.25
N VAL A 282 -28.63 9.01 11.46
CA VAL A 282 -28.50 10.41 11.03
C VAL A 282 -28.60 11.34 12.24
N GLU A 283 -29.57 11.12 13.14
CA GLU A 283 -29.72 11.91 14.36
C GLU A 283 -28.46 11.84 15.24
N LEU A 284 -27.93 10.64 15.46
CA LEU A 284 -26.70 10.45 16.25
C LEU A 284 -25.48 11.13 15.61
N ILE A 285 -25.34 11.06 14.28
CA ILE A 285 -24.27 11.74 13.53
C ILE A 285 -24.40 13.26 13.64
N CYS A 286 -25.61 13.79 13.50
CA CYS A 286 -25.88 15.23 13.65
C CYS A 286 -25.54 15.70 15.07
N GLU A 287 -26.03 15.00 16.09
CA GLU A 287 -25.77 15.32 17.49
C GLU A 287 -24.29 15.22 17.86
N TYR A 288 -23.57 14.25 17.28
CA TYR A 288 -22.13 14.13 17.44
C TYR A 288 -21.38 15.31 16.81
N ASN A 289 -21.78 15.72 15.60
CA ASN A 289 -21.18 16.87 14.91
C ASN A 289 -21.45 18.19 15.65
N ASP A 290 -22.64 18.35 16.20
CA ASP A 290 -23.02 19.49 17.04
C ASP A 290 -22.16 19.52 18.31
N LEU A 291 -22.05 18.40 19.03
CA LEU A 291 -21.18 18.26 20.20
C LEU A 291 -19.73 18.59 19.87
N LYS A 292 -19.22 18.04 18.77
CA LYS A 292 -17.84 18.25 18.32
C LYS A 292 -17.56 19.71 18.03
N THR A 293 -18.48 20.40 17.35
CA THR A 293 -18.34 21.80 16.98
C THR A 293 -18.37 22.69 18.22
N GLU A 294 -19.38 22.52 19.08
CA GLU A 294 -19.53 23.32 20.31
C GLU A 294 -18.37 23.07 21.29
N LEU A 295 -17.90 21.83 21.43
CA LEU A 295 -16.75 21.51 22.28
C LEU A 295 -15.46 22.13 21.74
N LYS A 296 -15.26 22.09 20.42
CA LYS A 296 -14.09 22.71 19.78
C LYS A 296 -14.10 24.22 19.99
N ASP A 297 -15.24 24.87 19.81
CA ASP A 297 -15.39 26.31 20.02
C ASP A 297 -15.24 26.71 21.48
N TYR A 298 -15.72 25.89 22.41
CA TYR A 298 -15.53 26.08 23.85
C TYR A 298 -14.04 26.01 24.23
N LEU A 299 -13.35 24.95 23.80
CA LEU A 299 -11.92 24.74 24.09
C LEU A 299 -11.01 25.77 23.41
N LYS A 300 -11.42 26.32 22.25
CA LYS A 300 -10.67 27.35 21.55
C LYS A 300 -10.44 28.60 22.42
N ARG A 301 -11.40 28.96 23.28
CA ARG A 301 -11.27 30.12 24.19
C ARG A 301 -10.09 29.98 25.14
N PHE A 302 -9.85 28.77 25.66
CA PHE A 302 -8.72 28.49 26.53
C PHE A 302 -7.39 28.54 25.79
N ALA A 303 -7.38 28.12 24.52
CA ALA A 303 -6.20 28.25 23.65
C ALA A 303 -5.88 29.72 23.36
N ASP A 304 -6.90 30.55 23.10
CA ASP A 304 -6.76 31.98 22.80
C ASP A 304 -6.35 32.78 24.06
N GLU A 305 -6.83 32.40 25.24
CA GLU A 305 -6.52 33.05 26.53
C GLU A 305 -5.24 32.51 27.21
N GLY A 306 -4.66 31.42 26.68
CA GLY A 306 -3.49 30.77 27.26
C GLY A 306 -3.75 30.10 28.62
N THR A 307 -4.98 29.70 28.89
CA THR A 307 -5.42 29.11 30.16
C THR A 307 -5.47 27.58 30.09
N VAL A 308 -5.12 26.91 31.18
CA VAL A 308 -5.17 25.44 31.26
C VAL A 308 -6.60 24.99 31.56
N VAL A 309 -7.13 24.11 30.71
CA VAL A 309 -8.45 23.48 30.88
C VAL A 309 -8.45 22.57 32.10
N LYS A 310 -9.43 22.77 33.00
CA LYS A 310 -9.64 21.97 34.21
C LYS A 310 -10.86 21.07 34.06
N ARG A 311 -11.07 20.18 35.04
CA ARG A 311 -12.22 19.27 35.07
C ARG A 311 -13.54 20.04 35.15
N GLU A 312 -13.55 21.11 35.93
CA GLU A 312 -14.73 21.92 36.19
C GLU A 312 -15.22 22.60 34.90
N ASP A 313 -14.30 23.01 34.02
CA ASP A 313 -14.61 23.63 32.73
C ASP A 313 -15.34 22.65 31.79
N ILE A 314 -14.87 21.39 31.76
CA ILE A 314 -15.51 20.34 30.97
C ILE A 314 -16.90 20.00 31.53
N GLN A 315 -17.03 19.97 32.86
CA GLN A 315 -18.32 19.69 33.51
C GLN A 315 -19.34 20.80 33.21
N GLN A 316 -18.92 22.06 33.31
CA GLN A 316 -19.73 23.22 32.95
C GLN A 316 -20.17 23.17 31.48
N PHE A 317 -19.27 22.82 30.56
CA PHE A 317 -19.61 22.67 29.14
C PHE A 317 -20.76 21.67 28.94
N PHE A 318 -20.68 20.48 29.56
CA PHE A 318 -21.73 19.47 29.39
C PHE A 318 -23.07 19.88 30.03
N GLU A 319 -23.05 20.58 31.16
CA GLU A 319 -24.26 21.14 31.79
C GLU A 319 -24.93 22.21 30.91
N GLU A 320 -24.14 23.11 30.33
CA GLU A 320 -24.61 24.13 29.38
C GLU A 320 -25.13 23.50 28.08
N PHE A 321 -24.40 22.53 27.54
CA PHE A 321 -24.76 21.81 26.31
C PHE A 321 -26.08 21.04 26.47
N GLN A 322 -26.27 20.32 27.58
CA GLN A 322 -27.53 19.64 27.88
C GLN A 322 -28.69 20.63 28.09
N SER A 323 -28.43 21.77 28.73
CA SER A 323 -29.44 22.81 28.94
C SER A 323 -29.88 23.46 27.62
N LYS A 324 -28.95 23.71 26.69
CA LYS A 324 -29.26 24.17 25.33
C LYS A 324 -30.07 23.13 24.56
N LYS A 325 -29.73 21.84 24.67
CA LYS A 325 -30.46 20.74 24.01
C LYS A 325 -31.90 20.64 24.51
N ARG A 326 -32.15 20.67 25.83
CA ARG A 326 -33.50 20.63 26.40
C ARG A 326 -34.38 21.77 25.88
N ARG A 327 -33.84 23.00 25.77
CA ARG A 327 -34.56 24.16 25.22
C ARG A 327 -34.94 24.02 23.74
N ARG A 328 -34.12 23.32 22.92
CA ARG A 328 -34.43 23.07 21.51
C ARG A 328 -35.56 22.04 21.33
N VAL A 329 -35.61 21.04 22.22
CA VAL A 329 -36.63 19.97 22.16
C VAL A 329 -37.98 20.45 22.69
N ASP A 330 -38.00 21.27 23.75
CA ASP A 330 -39.24 21.81 24.34
C ASP A 330 -39.94 22.89 23.46
N GLY A 331 -39.25 23.44 22.46
CA GLY A 331 -39.78 24.46 21.54
C GLY A 331 -40.64 23.94 20.38
N LEU A 332 -40.74 22.62 20.21
CA LEU A 332 -41.54 21.98 19.14
C LEU A 332 -42.96 21.67 19.62
N GLN A 333 -43.72 22.71 19.98
CA GLN A 333 -45.15 22.61 20.22
C GLN A 333 -45.89 22.94 18.92
N TYR A 334 -46.11 21.93 18.08
CA TYR A 334 -46.92 22.07 16.86
C TYR A 334 -48.38 22.37 17.25
N TYR A 335 -48.80 23.63 17.13
CA TYR A 335 -50.22 23.97 17.01
C TYR A 335 -50.65 23.67 15.57
N CYS A 336 -51.50 22.65 15.40
CA CYS A 336 -52.31 22.52 14.19
C CYS A 336 -53.45 23.54 14.27
N SER A 337 -53.57 24.42 13.28
CA SER A 337 -54.79 25.19 12.96
C SER A 337 -55.27 24.80 11.59
#